data_AF-A0A9X9A519-F1
#
_entry.id   AF-A0A9X9A519-F1
#
_cell.length_a   1.000
_cell.length_b   1.000
_cell.length_c   1.000
_cell.angle_alpha   90.00
_cell.angle_beta   90.00
_cell.angle_gamma   90.00
#
_symmetry.space_group_name_H-M   'P 1'
#
loop_
_entity.id
_entity.type
_entity.pdbx_description
1 polymer ?
#
loop_
_entity_poly.entity_id
_entity_poly.type
_entity_poly.pdbx_seq_one_letter_code
_entity_poly.pdbx_strand_id
1 'polypeptide(L)'
;FLVNGFAANDASSTLRIWERVSTFKYSENAPIVIMNCRADRVDRTEQFAQDVLPYIEAELVVAIGETTSPIKNAYDNGEIPTKAFMDLEGWSTEEILNTIRPYLKDCIVYGVGNIHGAAEPLINLIMKEKLIKKAS
;
A
#
# COMPACT_ATOMS: atom_id res chain seq x y z
N PHE A 1 9.36 -1.66 8.47
CA PHE A 1 9.14 -0.20 8.72
C PHE A 1 7.81 0.25 8.11
N LEU A 2 7.25 1.42 8.46
CA LEU A 2 6.10 2.01 7.74
C LEU A 2 6.56 3.30 7.06
N VAL A 3 6.26 3.45 5.78
CA VAL A 3 6.51 4.64 4.98
C VAL A 3 5.16 5.17 4.50
N ASN A 4 4.87 6.40 4.90
CA ASN A 4 3.65 7.08 4.51
C ASN A 4 3.86 7.80 3.17
N GLY A 5 3.55 7.12 2.06
CA GLY A 5 3.50 7.71 0.72
C GLY A 5 2.21 8.46 0.43
N PHE A 6 1.17 8.35 1.26
CA PHE A 6 -0.09 9.09 1.09
C PHE A 6 0.08 10.61 1.21
N ALA A 7 1.22 11.07 1.76
CA ALA A 7 1.58 12.49 1.79
C ALA A 7 2.02 13.02 0.41
N ALA A 8 2.32 12.15 -0.56
CA ALA A 8 2.62 12.55 -1.92
C ALA A 8 1.33 12.86 -2.69
N ASN A 9 1.32 13.99 -3.39
CA ASN A 9 0.13 14.45 -4.13
C ASN A 9 0.07 13.92 -5.58
N ASP A 10 1.15 13.35 -6.11
CA ASP A 10 1.28 12.91 -7.50
C ASP A 10 2.19 11.68 -7.64
N ALA A 11 2.13 11.02 -8.80
CA ALA A 11 2.88 9.81 -9.10
C ALA A 11 4.41 9.99 -8.99
N SER A 12 4.94 11.12 -9.50
CA SER A 12 6.39 11.38 -9.48
C SER A 12 6.92 11.58 -8.06
N SER A 13 6.17 12.29 -7.22
CA SER A 13 6.50 12.47 -5.80
C SER A 13 6.44 11.15 -5.04
N THR A 14 5.45 10.30 -5.37
CA THR A 14 5.31 8.96 -4.80
C THR A 14 6.53 8.10 -5.13
N LEU A 15 6.91 8.01 -6.42
CA LEU A 15 8.07 7.23 -6.84
C LEU A 15 9.39 7.74 -6.27
N ARG A 16 9.58 9.05 -6.12
CA ARG A 16 10.78 9.61 -5.47
C ARG A 16 10.89 9.22 -3.99
N ILE A 17 9.77 9.14 -3.27
CA ILE A 17 9.76 8.63 -1.90
C ILE A 17 10.18 7.16 -1.91
N TRP A 18 9.61 6.36 -2.83
CA TRP A 18 9.94 4.95 -2.96
C TRP A 18 11.43 4.73 -3.27
N GLU A 19 11.97 5.40 -4.29
CA GLU A 19 13.39 5.31 -4.69
C GLU A 19 14.32 5.59 -3.51
N ARG A 20 14.03 6.66 -2.75
CA ARG A 20 14.81 6.98 -1.55
C ARG A 20 14.68 5.88 -0.50
N VAL A 21 13.48 5.36 -0.26
CA VAL A 21 13.24 4.30 0.73
C VAL A 21 13.92 2.99 0.34
N SER A 22 13.86 2.61 -0.93
CA SER A 22 14.45 1.37 -1.44
C SER A 22 15.98 1.39 -1.40
N THR A 23 16.61 2.57 -1.43
CA THR A 23 18.08 2.68 -1.24
C THR A 23 18.53 2.33 0.18
N PHE A 24 17.63 2.45 1.17
CA PHE A 24 17.94 2.05 2.53
C PHE A 24 17.68 0.57 2.70
N LYS A 25 18.68 -0.18 3.19
CA LYS A 25 18.56 -1.60 3.53
C LYS A 25 17.73 -1.83 4.80
N TYR A 26 16.49 -1.33 4.82
CA TYR A 26 15.55 -1.51 5.93
C TYR A 26 14.93 -2.91 5.98
N SER A 27 15.01 -3.66 4.88
CA SER A 27 14.56 -5.04 4.75
C SER A 27 15.30 -5.70 3.60
N GLU A 28 15.47 -7.03 3.66
CA GLU A 28 15.87 -7.85 2.52
C GLU A 28 14.66 -8.28 1.67
N ASN A 29 13.44 -8.10 2.18
CA ASN A 29 12.19 -8.43 1.48
C ASN A 29 11.67 -7.23 0.70
N ALA A 30 11.01 -7.51 -0.42
CA ALA A 30 10.22 -6.54 -1.16
C ALA A 30 9.11 -5.92 -0.28
N PRO A 31 8.66 -4.68 -0.57
CA PRO A 31 7.65 -4.00 0.23
C PRO A 31 6.27 -4.66 0.12
N ILE A 32 5.43 -4.35 1.11
CA ILE A 32 3.99 -4.43 0.98
C ILE A 32 3.50 -3.05 0.59
N VAL A 33 2.77 -2.95 -0.51
CA VAL A 33 2.15 -1.71 -0.97
C VAL A 33 0.67 -1.72 -0.59
N ILE A 34 0.22 -0.71 0.16
CA ILE A 34 -1.20 -0.52 0.49
C ILE A 34 -1.72 0.63 -0.36
N MET A 35 -2.58 0.33 -1.33
CA MET A 35 -3.22 1.31 -2.21
C MET A 35 -4.64 1.58 -1.71
N ASN A 36 -4.89 2.79 -1.20
CA ASN A 36 -6.23 3.19 -0.77
C ASN A 36 -6.95 3.96 -1.88
N CYS A 37 -8.05 3.36 -2.34
CA CYS A 37 -8.88 3.84 -3.44
C CYS A 37 -10.10 4.60 -2.91
N ARG A 38 -10.69 5.43 -3.76
CA ARG A 38 -11.91 6.21 -3.46
C ARG A 38 -12.85 6.23 -4.65
N ALA A 39 -14.14 6.08 -4.39
CA ALA A 39 -15.15 6.06 -5.44
C ALA A 39 -15.28 7.40 -6.20
N ASP A 40 -15.03 8.53 -5.54
CA ASP A 40 -15.11 9.86 -6.15
C ASP A 40 -13.86 10.26 -6.95
N ARG A 41 -12.79 9.45 -6.94
CA ARG A 41 -11.51 9.75 -7.61
C ARG A 41 -10.91 8.54 -8.33
N VAL A 42 -11.70 7.90 -9.19
CA VAL A 42 -11.28 6.72 -9.97
C VAL A 42 -10.14 7.04 -10.93
N ASP A 43 -10.13 8.23 -11.53
CA ASP A 43 -9.06 8.74 -12.40
C ASP A 43 -7.69 8.71 -11.70
N ARG A 44 -7.65 9.03 -10.40
CA ARG A 44 -6.42 8.93 -9.60
C ARG A 44 -6.03 7.49 -9.34
N THR A 45 -6.98 6.61 -9.07
CA THR A 45 -6.69 5.18 -8.91
C THR A 45 -6.09 4.60 -10.19
N GLU A 46 -6.65 4.92 -11.36
CA GLU A 46 -6.13 4.56 -12.69
C GLU A 46 -4.71 5.10 -12.89
N GLN A 47 -4.48 6.36 -12.55
CA GLN A 47 -3.15 6.95 -12.63
C GLN A 47 -2.13 6.20 -11.78
N PHE A 48 -2.47 5.81 -10.55
CA PHE A 48 -1.56 5.02 -9.70
C PHE A 48 -1.30 3.63 -10.28
N ALA A 49 -2.31 3.01 -10.90
CA ALA A 49 -2.18 1.72 -11.56
C ALA A 49 -1.17 1.76 -12.72
N GLN A 50 -1.10 2.89 -13.45
CA GLN A 50 -0.25 3.05 -14.64
C GLN A 50 1.12 3.66 -14.32
N ASP A 51 1.14 4.69 -13.47
CA ASP A 51 2.32 5.54 -13.31
C ASP A 51 3.09 5.28 -12.01
N VAL A 52 2.58 4.43 -11.11
CA VAL A 52 3.22 4.17 -9.81
C VAL A 52 3.48 2.68 -9.59
N LEU A 53 2.42 1.87 -9.52
CA LEU A 53 2.53 0.46 -9.14
C LEU A 53 3.43 -0.37 -10.08
N PRO A 54 3.48 -0.13 -11.41
CA PRO A 54 4.36 -0.87 -12.32
C PRO A 54 5.86 -0.69 -12.04
N TYR A 55 6.23 0.34 -11.28
CA TYR A 55 7.63 0.68 -10.97
C TYR A 55 8.05 0.23 -9.56
N ILE A 56 7.21 -0.52 -8.85
CA ILE A 56 7.46 -0.99 -7.49
C ILE A 56 7.36 -2.52 -7.47
N GLU A 57 8.50 -3.20 -7.50
CA GLU A 57 8.53 -4.65 -7.25
C GLU A 57 8.10 -4.94 -5.81
N ALA A 58 6.93 -5.55 -5.63
CA ALA A 58 6.29 -5.71 -4.32
C ALA A 58 6.11 -7.18 -3.94
N GLU A 59 6.27 -7.51 -2.65
CA GLU A 59 5.91 -8.82 -2.12
C GLU A 59 4.39 -9.02 -2.18
N LEU A 60 3.65 -7.96 -1.83
CA LEU A 60 2.19 -7.95 -1.79
C LEU A 60 1.67 -6.56 -2.11
N VAL A 61 0.67 -6.48 -2.97
CA VAL A 61 -0.14 -5.27 -3.19
C VAL A 61 -1.53 -5.50 -2.59
N VAL A 62 -1.97 -4.56 -1.76
CA VAL A 62 -3.28 -4.60 -1.09
C VAL A 62 -4.08 -3.39 -1.52
N ALA A 63 -5.17 -3.63 -2.25
CA ALA A 63 -6.14 -2.59 -2.60
C ALA A 63 -7.22 -2.52 -1.53
N ILE A 64 -7.45 -1.33 -0.97
CA ILE A 64 -8.42 -1.07 0.09
C ILE A 64 -9.27 0.16 -0.24
N GLY A 65 -10.32 0.41 0.54
CA GLY A 65 -11.20 1.55 0.36
C GLY A 65 -12.36 1.22 -0.58
N GLU A 66 -12.58 2.05 -1.58
CA GLU A 66 -13.72 1.96 -2.50
C GLU A 66 -13.25 2.05 -3.96
N THR A 67 -13.93 1.34 -4.87
CA THR A 67 -13.64 1.31 -6.31
C THR A 67 -12.18 0.92 -6.59
N THR A 68 -11.81 -0.28 -6.18
CA THR A 68 -10.45 -0.84 -6.35
C THR A 68 -10.22 -1.47 -7.72
N SER A 69 -11.28 -1.60 -8.53
CA SER A 69 -11.27 -2.30 -9.81
C SER A 69 -10.16 -1.86 -10.79
N PRO A 70 -9.71 -0.59 -10.87
CA PRO A 70 -8.59 -0.26 -11.75
C PRO A 70 -7.28 -0.94 -11.34
N ILE A 71 -7.03 -1.09 -10.03
CA ILE A 71 -5.84 -1.77 -9.51
C ILE A 71 -5.92 -3.26 -9.80
N LYS A 72 -7.09 -3.86 -9.58
CA LYS A 72 -7.32 -5.27 -9.89
C LYS A 72 -7.12 -5.57 -11.37
N ASN A 73 -7.67 -4.75 -12.26
CA ASN A 73 -7.51 -4.91 -13.70
C ASN A 73 -6.04 -4.83 -14.12
N ALA A 74 -5.28 -3.87 -13.58
CA ALA A 74 -3.84 -3.75 -13.85
C ALA A 74 -3.05 -4.98 -13.34
N TYR A 75 -3.43 -5.53 -12.18
CA TYR A 75 -2.86 -6.79 -11.69
C TYR A 75 -3.19 -7.97 -12.61
N ASP A 76 -4.46 -8.15 -12.98
CA ASP A 76 -4.91 -9.25 -13.84
C ASP A 76 -4.27 -9.19 -15.24
N ASN A 77 -3.94 -7.98 -15.72
CA ASN A 77 -3.20 -7.76 -16.97
C ASN A 77 -1.68 -8.00 -16.85
N GLY A 78 -1.16 -8.26 -15.64
CA GLY A 78 0.27 -8.46 -15.39
C GLY A 78 1.10 -7.16 -15.38
N GLU A 79 0.46 -6.01 -15.20
CA GLU A 79 1.11 -4.69 -15.21
C GLU A 79 1.75 -4.35 -13.86
N ILE A 80 1.34 -5.05 -12.79
CA ILE A 80 1.83 -4.83 -11.43
C ILE A 80 2.83 -5.94 -11.06
N PRO A 81 4.13 -5.64 -10.89
CA PRO A 81 5.15 -6.61 -10.55
C PRO A 81 5.06 -6.97 -9.05
N THR A 82 4.08 -7.80 -8.70
CA THR A 82 3.90 -8.30 -7.35
C THR A 82 3.75 -9.82 -7.29
N LYS A 83 4.21 -10.44 -6.19
CA LYS A 83 4.03 -11.88 -5.98
C LYS A 83 2.61 -12.26 -5.58
N ALA A 84 1.88 -11.33 -4.96
CA ALA A 84 0.52 -11.55 -4.50
C ALA A 84 -0.28 -10.24 -4.54
N PHE A 85 -1.58 -10.38 -4.80
CA PHE A 85 -2.52 -9.27 -4.77
C PHE A 85 -3.71 -9.60 -3.86
N MET A 86 -4.14 -8.63 -3.08
CA MET A 86 -5.34 -8.72 -2.24
C MET A 86 -6.26 -7.55 -2.53
N ASP A 87 -7.44 -7.86 -3.05
CA ASP A 87 -8.55 -6.93 -3.19
C ASP A 87 -9.43 -7.04 -1.92
N LEU A 88 -9.34 -6.03 -1.06
CA LEU A 88 -10.06 -5.92 0.20
C LEU A 88 -11.02 -4.71 0.17
N GLU A 89 -11.61 -4.43 -0.99
CA GLU A 89 -12.59 -3.36 -1.16
C GLU A 89 -13.74 -3.48 -0.15
N GLY A 90 -14.03 -2.38 0.55
CA GLY A 90 -15.11 -2.31 1.55
C GLY A 90 -14.86 -3.06 2.86
N TRP A 91 -13.69 -3.69 3.05
CA TRP A 91 -13.37 -4.39 4.30
C TRP A 91 -13.12 -3.40 5.43
N SER A 92 -13.43 -3.81 6.66
CA SER A 92 -13.13 -3.01 7.84
C SER A 92 -11.63 -2.95 8.14
N THR A 93 -11.19 -1.92 8.87
CA THR A 93 -9.79 -1.76 9.26
C THR A 93 -9.22 -2.97 10.01
N GLU A 94 -10.03 -3.59 10.88
CA GLU A 94 -9.59 -4.75 11.66
C GLU A 94 -9.42 -6.00 10.79
N GLU A 95 -10.36 -6.25 9.87
CA GLU A 95 -10.28 -7.36 8.92
C GLU A 95 -9.07 -7.22 8.01
N ILE A 96 -8.85 -6.01 7.47
CA ILE A 96 -7.67 -5.71 6.65
C ILE A 96 -6.40 -5.99 7.44
N LEU A 97 -6.27 -5.43 8.66
CA LEU A 97 -5.07 -5.62 9.46
C LEU A 97 -4.84 -7.09 9.77
N ASN A 98 -5.86 -7.82 10.22
CA ASN A 98 -5.75 -9.24 10.56
C ASN A 98 -5.27 -10.06 9.35
N THR A 99 -5.74 -9.72 8.16
CA THR A 99 -5.40 -10.40 6.90
C THR A 99 -3.96 -10.13 6.48
N ILE A 100 -3.51 -8.88 6.55
CA ILE A 100 -2.16 -8.51 6.11
C ILE A 100 -1.09 -8.72 7.20
N ARG A 101 -1.48 -8.89 8.47
CA ARG A 101 -0.58 -9.04 9.64
C ARG A 101 0.56 -10.04 9.43
N PRO A 102 0.34 -11.24 8.84
CA PRO A 102 1.41 -12.21 8.59
C PRO A 102 2.54 -11.66 7.71
N TYR A 103 2.21 -10.77 6.78
CA TYR A 103 3.16 -10.19 5.82
C TYR A 103 3.94 -9.02 6.43
N LEU A 104 3.38 -8.32 7.43
CA LEU A 104 3.99 -7.11 7.99
C LEU A 104 5.35 -7.34 8.70
N LYS A 105 5.72 -8.60 8.96
CA LYS A 105 6.96 -8.95 9.66
C LYS A 105 8.16 -8.69 8.75
N ASP A 106 9.14 -7.95 9.27
CA ASP A 106 10.41 -7.63 8.60
C ASP A 106 10.29 -6.93 7.23
N CYS A 107 9.09 -6.53 6.79
CA CYS A 107 8.86 -5.85 5.52
C CYS A 107 8.70 -4.32 5.68
N ILE A 108 8.99 -3.60 4.61
CA ILE A 108 8.59 -2.21 4.45
C ILE A 108 7.10 -2.21 4.08
N VAL A 109 6.30 -1.44 4.80
CA VAL A 109 4.91 -1.15 4.42
C VAL A 109 4.90 0.23 3.78
N TYR A 110 4.45 0.33 2.55
CA TYR A 110 4.39 1.57 1.79
C TYR A 110 2.95 1.89 1.43
N GLY A 111 2.39 2.92 2.06
CA GLY A 111 1.00 3.33 1.82
C GLY A 111 0.92 4.43 0.77
N VAL A 112 0.05 4.27 -0.24
CA VAL A 112 -0.10 5.15 -1.41
C VAL A 112 -1.57 5.33 -1.81
N GLY A 113 -1.87 6.40 -2.56
CA GLY A 113 -3.23 6.75 -2.93
C GLY A 113 -3.83 7.77 -1.96
N ASN A 114 -5.11 7.62 -1.61
CA ASN A 114 -5.78 8.61 -0.76
C ASN A 114 -5.57 8.34 0.74
N ILE A 115 -5.19 9.33 1.55
CA ILE A 115 -4.97 9.12 2.99
C ILE A 115 -6.27 8.95 3.81
N HIS A 116 -7.34 9.62 3.40
CA HIS A 116 -8.63 9.58 4.09
C HIS A 116 -9.40 8.28 3.81
N GLY A 117 -10.39 7.97 4.65
CA GLY A 117 -11.16 6.74 4.54
C GLY A 117 -10.43 5.59 5.22
N ALA A 118 -10.28 4.45 4.55
CA ALA A 118 -9.73 3.24 5.16
C ALA A 118 -8.24 3.32 5.55
N ALA A 119 -7.44 4.18 4.88
CA ALA A 119 -6.00 4.26 5.13
C ALA A 119 -5.61 4.84 6.51
N GLU A 120 -6.18 5.97 6.91
CA GLU A 120 -5.86 6.64 8.18
C GLU A 120 -6.04 5.73 9.43
N PRO A 121 -7.19 5.08 9.66
CA PRO A 121 -7.36 4.18 10.81
C PRO A 121 -6.43 2.96 10.72
N LEU A 122 -6.18 2.43 9.52
CA LEU A 122 -5.28 1.30 9.31
C LEU A 122 -3.83 1.66 9.66
N ILE A 123 -3.33 2.81 9.19
CA ILE A 123 -1.99 3.31 9.53
C ILE A 123 -1.84 3.46 11.04
N ASN A 124 -2.83 4.07 11.69
CA ASN A 124 -2.80 4.27 13.13
C ASN A 124 -2.73 2.95 13.90
N LEU A 125 -3.46 1.93 13.43
CA LEU A 125 -3.45 0.60 14.07
C LEU A 125 -2.12 -0.14 13.84
N ILE A 126 -1.57 -0.10 12.63
CA ILE A 126 -0.24 -0.66 12.31
C ILE A 126 0.85 0.00 13.17
N MET A 127 0.79 1.32 13.34
CA MET A 127 1.75 2.06 14.16
C MET A 127 1.64 1.68 15.64
N LYS A 128 0.42 1.56 16.17
CA LYS A 128 0.20 1.10 17.56
C LYS A 128 0.75 -0.31 17.79
N GLU A 129 0.50 -1.27 16.90
CA GLU A 129 1.06 -2.62 17.04
C GLU A 129 2.59 -2.64 17.06
N LYS A 130 3.23 -1.83 16.21
CA LYS A 130 4.70 -1.73 16.15
C LYS A 130 5.29 -1.07 17.40
N LEU A 131 4.60 -0.12 18.02
CA LEU A 131 5.03 0.49 19.29
C LEU A 131 4.97 -0.52 20.44
N ILE A 132 3.91 -1.31 20.53
CA ILE A 132 3.74 -2.33 21.58
C ILE A 132 4.86 -3.38 21.49
N LYS A 133 5.19 -3.86 20.28
CA LYS A 133 6.27 -4.85 20.06
C LYS A 133 7.69 -4.34 20.36
N LYS A 134 7.91 -3.02 20.42
CA LYS A 134 9.21 -2.45 20.83
C LYS A 134 9.35 -2.28 22.34
N ALA A 135 8.23 -2.29 23.06
CA ALA A 135 8.17 -2.06 24.51
C ALA A 135 8.08 -3.36 25.33
N SER A 136 8.08 -4.53 24.66
CA SER A 136 8.05 -5.87 25.25
C SER A 136 9.33 -6.63 24.91
#